data_AF-A0A2U1M2A1-F1
#
_entry.id   AF-A0A2U1M2A1-F1
#
_cell.length_a   1.000
_cell.length_b   1.000
_cell.length_c   1.000
_cell.angle_alpha   90.00
_cell.angle_beta   90.00
_cell.angle_gamma   90.00
#
_symmetry.space_group_name_H-M   'P 1'
#
loop_
_entity.id
_entity.type
_entity.pdbx_description
1 polymer ?
#
loop_
_entity_poly.entity_id
_entity_poly.type
_entity_poly.pdbx_seq_one_letter_code
_entity_poly.pdbx_strand_id
1 'polypeptide(L)'
;MAERQSSDQHDTPSPPAKDDMIGCVMALEAALLPCLPARELQAIDRSPHPSHQIDVERHARDFMEAAKKLQLYFISLQREDQPTKQELLQKDIAMMEEELKTKTNLIKKQERLIQGWRQELKDQLEKHNTELERV
;
A
#
# COMPACT_ATOMS: atom_id res chain seq x y z
N MET A 1 -17.31 30.32 21.67
CA MET A 1 -17.24 28.85 21.50
C MET A 1 -17.71 28.54 20.09
N ALA A 2 -17.05 27.86 19.17
CA ALA A 2 -15.70 27.35 19.04
C ALA A 2 -15.57 27.02 17.54
N GLU A 3 -14.62 27.60 16.82
CA GLU A 3 -14.24 27.13 15.48
C GLU A 3 -12.75 26.80 15.54
N ARG A 4 -12.45 25.51 15.69
CA ARG A 4 -11.10 24.98 15.50
C ARG A 4 -10.94 24.72 14.01
N GLN A 5 -10.20 25.59 13.33
CA GLN A 5 -9.58 25.27 12.05
C GLN A 5 -8.48 24.22 12.30
N SER A 6 -8.75 22.97 11.92
CA SER A 6 -7.72 21.95 11.73
C SER A 6 -7.05 22.20 10.38
N SER A 7 -5.85 22.77 10.42
CA SER A 7 -4.94 22.77 9.26
C SER A 7 -4.36 21.36 9.12
N ASP A 8 -4.97 20.53 8.27
CA ASP A 8 -4.32 19.30 7.79
C ASP A 8 -3.27 19.70 6.75
N GLN A 9 -2.06 19.97 7.25
CA GLN A 9 -0.86 20.13 6.45
C GLN A 9 -0.41 18.72 6.06
N HIS A 10 -0.98 18.20 4.98
CA HIS A 10 -0.52 16.97 4.35
C HIS A 10 0.85 17.23 3.70
N ASP A 11 1.92 17.05 4.47
CA ASP A 11 3.26 16.81 3.94
C ASP A 11 3.19 15.55 3.07
N THR A 12 3.12 15.77 1.77
CA THR A 12 3.23 14.69 0.78
C THR A 12 4.73 14.48 0.55
N PRO A 13 5.32 13.34 0.95
CA PRO A 13 6.72 13.10 0.62
C PRO A 13 6.80 12.89 -0.90
N SER A 14 7.56 13.76 -1.58
CA SER A 14 8.00 13.55 -2.95
C SER A 14 8.61 12.16 -3.10
N PRO A 15 8.40 11.45 -4.22
CA PRO A 15 9.04 10.15 -4.45
C PRO A 15 10.56 10.32 -4.35
N PRO A 16 11.26 9.45 -3.62
CA PRO A 16 12.71 9.55 -3.52
C PRO A 16 13.32 9.05 -4.84
N ALA A 17 14.08 9.92 -5.50
CA ALA A 17 14.73 9.59 -6.75
C ALA A 17 15.71 8.43 -6.51
N LYS A 18 15.91 7.54 -7.48
CA LYS A 18 16.92 6.47 -7.38
C LYS A 18 18.33 7.00 -7.07
N ASP A 19 18.58 8.26 -7.42
CA ASP A 19 19.79 9.01 -7.10
C ASP A 19 19.99 9.22 -5.58
N ASP A 20 18.91 9.22 -4.79
CA ASP A 20 18.97 9.36 -3.32
C ASP A 20 19.56 8.11 -2.64
N MET A 21 19.32 6.91 -3.18
CA MET A 21 19.88 5.67 -2.66
C MET A 21 21.40 5.63 -2.82
N ILE A 22 21.88 5.95 -4.04
CA ILE A 22 23.31 5.96 -4.36
C ILE A 22 24.00 7.03 -3.50
N GLY A 23 23.40 8.21 -3.34
CA GLY A 23 23.90 9.24 -2.44
C GLY A 23 23.99 8.80 -0.98
N CYS A 24 22.99 8.07 -0.47
CA CYS A 24 23.01 7.53 0.89
C CYS A 24 24.15 6.50 1.09
N VAL A 25 24.36 5.61 0.12
CA VAL A 25 25.45 4.60 0.17
C VAL A 25 26.81 5.27 0.07
N MET A 26 26.99 6.23 -0.83
CA MET A 26 28.23 6.99 -0.97
C MET A 26 28.56 7.78 0.31
N ALA A 27 27.57 8.39 0.96
CA ALA A 27 27.77 9.09 2.23
C ALA A 27 28.19 8.13 3.36
N LEU A 28 27.61 6.92 3.39
CA LEU A 28 27.97 5.88 4.35
C LEU A 28 29.41 5.39 4.14
N GLU A 29 29.79 5.15 2.88
CA GLU A 29 31.15 4.76 2.49
C GLU A 29 32.16 5.85 2.85
N ALA A 30 31.84 7.12 2.57
CA ALA A 30 32.70 8.26 2.90
C ALA A 30 32.87 8.45 4.43
N ALA A 31 31.85 8.13 5.24
CA ALA A 31 31.94 8.20 6.69
C ALA A 31 32.80 7.06 7.28
N LEU A 32 32.83 5.89 6.63
CA LEU A 32 33.63 4.74 7.05
C LEU A 32 35.07 4.76 6.57
N LEU A 33 35.35 5.32 5.38
CA LEU A 33 36.68 5.37 4.77
C LEU A 33 37.79 5.87 5.72
N PRO A 34 37.57 6.90 6.57
CA PRO A 34 38.56 7.39 7.52
C PRO A 34 38.80 6.43 8.70
N CYS A 35 37.83 5.56 9.02
CA CYS A 35 37.88 4.63 10.14
C CYS A 35 38.38 3.22 9.76
N LEU A 36 38.82 3.03 8.50
CA LEU A 36 39.32 1.74 8.04
C LEU A 36 40.81 1.56 8.43
N PRO A 37 41.17 0.40 9.04
CA PRO A 37 42.54 0.13 9.47
C PRO A 37 43.58 0.19 8.33
N ALA A 38 43.14 0.09 7.07
CA ALA A 38 43.99 0.15 5.89
C ALA A 38 44.73 1.50 5.74
N ARG A 39 44.15 2.60 6.22
CA ARG A 39 44.76 3.93 6.13
C ARG A 39 45.76 4.19 7.25
N GLU A 40 45.54 3.59 8.41
CA GLU A 40 46.42 3.67 9.57
C GLU A 40 47.68 2.82 9.36
N LEU A 41 47.56 1.60 8.84
CA LEU A 41 48.70 0.72 8.59
C LEU A 41 49.73 1.28 7.58
N GLN A 42 49.35 2.23 6.72
CA GLN A 42 50.27 2.88 5.77
C GLN A 42 50.84 4.23 6.26
N ALA A 43 50.27 4.85 7.30
CA ALA A 43 50.66 6.18 7.78
C ALA A 43 51.54 6.16 9.06
N ILE A 44 51.67 5.02 9.74
CA ILE A 44 52.39 4.92 11.02
C ILE A 44 53.91 5.20 10.93
N ASP A 45 54.50 5.31 9.75
CA ASP A 45 55.94 5.62 9.63
C ASP A 45 56.28 7.10 9.34
N ARG A 46 55.31 8.03 9.29
CA ARG A 46 55.63 9.46 9.04
C ARG A 46 54.83 10.46 9.90
N SER A 47 55.40 10.71 11.09
CA SER A 47 55.33 11.94 11.90
C SER A 47 54.19 12.12 12.91
N PRO A 48 54.49 12.66 14.11
CA PRO A 48 53.52 12.94 15.17
C PRO A 48 52.82 14.28 14.93
N HIS A 49 52.12 14.42 13.79
CA HIS A 49 51.35 15.63 13.50
C HIS A 49 49.90 15.51 14.02
N PRO A 50 49.39 16.45 14.83
CA PRO A 50 48.02 16.44 15.39
C PRO A 50 46.89 16.38 14.33
N SER A 51 47.19 16.72 13.08
CA SER A 51 46.26 16.64 11.95
C SER A 51 45.93 15.20 11.50
N HIS A 52 46.56 14.18 12.09
CA HIS A 52 46.29 12.76 11.82
C HIS A 52 45.37 12.10 12.86
N GLN A 53 44.85 12.85 13.83
CA GLN A 53 43.83 12.32 14.74
C GLN A 53 42.49 12.28 14.01
N ILE A 54 42.08 11.08 13.61
CA ILE A 54 40.74 10.79 13.13
C ILE A 54 39.78 11.10 14.30
N ASP A 55 38.88 12.07 14.11
CA ASP A 55 37.80 12.37 15.07
C ASP A 55 36.74 11.27 14.95
N VAL A 56 36.97 10.18 15.69
CA VAL A 56 36.15 8.96 15.66
C VAL A 56 34.71 9.29 16.04
N GLU A 57 34.50 10.18 17.01
CA GLU A 57 33.17 10.62 17.44
C GLU A 57 32.42 11.34 16.32
N ARG A 58 33.09 12.23 15.57
CA ARG A 58 32.50 12.90 14.42
C ARG A 58 32.17 11.89 13.31
N HIS A 59 33.06 10.98 12.99
CA HIS A 59 32.80 9.97 11.95
C HIS A 59 31.68 8.99 12.36
N ALA A 60 31.62 8.61 13.63
CA ALA A 60 30.51 7.80 14.14
C ALA A 60 29.17 8.50 13.99
N ARG A 61 29.10 9.82 14.24
CA ARG A 61 27.89 10.62 14.00
C ARG A 61 27.52 10.68 12.51
N ASP A 62 28.47 11.00 11.64
CA ASP A 62 28.23 11.08 10.19
C ASP A 62 27.76 9.73 9.63
N PHE A 63 28.35 8.63 10.10
CA PHE A 63 27.96 7.27 9.75
C PHE A 63 26.53 6.95 10.20
N MET A 64 26.18 7.24 11.46
CA MET A 64 24.83 7.01 11.97
C MET A 64 23.78 7.83 11.21
N GLU A 65 24.12 9.06 10.81
CA GLU A 65 23.23 9.91 10.01
C GLU A 65 23.00 9.33 8.61
N ALA A 66 24.08 8.91 7.91
CA ALA A 66 23.98 8.28 6.60
C ALA A 66 23.19 6.96 6.64
N ALA A 67 23.43 6.14 7.68
CA ALA A 67 22.71 4.88 7.88
C ALA A 67 21.22 5.12 8.14
N LYS A 68 20.86 6.16 8.91
CA LYS A 68 19.46 6.54 9.16
C LYS A 68 18.77 7.01 7.88
N LYS A 69 19.43 7.80 7.04
CA LYS A 69 18.88 8.23 5.74
C LYS A 69 18.61 7.04 4.83
N LEU A 70 19.55 6.10 4.76
CA LEU A 70 19.39 4.85 4.00
C LEU A 70 18.23 3.99 4.53
N GLN A 71 18.09 3.87 5.85
CA GLN A 71 16.99 3.14 6.47
C GLN A 71 15.63 3.78 6.13
N LEU A 72 15.52 5.12 6.20
CA LEU A 72 14.28 5.83 5.86
C LEU A 72 13.90 5.65 4.38
N TYR A 73 14.90 5.65 3.48
CA TYR A 73 14.69 5.36 2.05
C TYR A 73 14.10 3.96 1.82
N PHE A 74 14.60 2.94 2.51
CA PHE A 74 14.01 1.59 2.41
C PHE A 74 12.59 1.52 2.98
N ILE A 75 12.30 2.23 4.07
CA ILE A 75 10.96 2.30 4.65
C ILE A 75 9.98 2.98 3.68
N SER A 76 10.39 4.03 2.96
CA SER A 76 9.54 4.68 1.96
C SER A 76 9.26 3.76 0.77
N LEU A 77 10.27 3.02 0.28
CA LEU A 77 10.07 2.03 -0.79
C LEU A 77 9.06 0.94 -0.40
N GLN A 78 9.14 0.44 0.85
CA GLN A 78 8.18 -0.57 1.33
C GLN A 78 6.73 -0.06 1.37
N ARG A 79 6.53 1.26 1.49
CA ARG A 79 5.18 1.87 1.42
C ARG A 79 4.68 2.02 -0.01
N GLU A 80 5.56 2.24 -0.98
CA GLU A 80 5.19 2.36 -2.39
C GLU A 80 4.68 1.03 -2.97
N ASP A 81 5.19 -0.11 -2.49
CA ASP A 81 4.76 -1.44 -2.94
C ASP A 81 3.40 -1.89 -2.35
N GLN A 82 2.82 -1.15 -1.40
CA GLN A 82 1.50 -1.50 -0.85
C GLN A 82 0.38 -0.97 -1.75
N PRO A 83 -0.62 -1.80 -2.09
CA PRO A 83 -1.76 -1.33 -2.87
C PRO A 83 -2.43 -0.19 -2.12
N THR A 84 -2.64 0.90 -2.84
CA THR A 84 -3.29 2.09 -2.29
C THR A 84 -4.71 1.73 -1.85
N LYS A 85 -5.24 2.50 -0.89
CA LYS A 85 -6.65 2.38 -0.49
C LYS A 85 -7.60 2.47 -1.70
N GLN A 86 -7.25 3.29 -2.69
CA GLN A 86 -8.03 3.43 -3.92
C GLN A 86 -8.05 2.13 -4.72
N GLU A 87 -6.91 1.47 -4.94
CA GLU A 87 -6.83 0.21 -5.69
C GLU A 87 -7.57 -0.92 -4.98
N LEU A 88 -7.47 -0.99 -3.66
CA LEU A 88 -8.23 -1.94 -2.85
C LEU A 88 -9.74 -1.73 -3.02
N LEU A 89 -10.20 -0.48 -2.90
CA LEU A 89 -11.61 -0.14 -3.08
C LEU A 89 -12.11 -0.43 -4.50
N GLN A 90 -11.30 -0.15 -5.53
CA GLN A 90 -11.65 -0.46 -6.91
C GLN A 90 -11.86 -1.97 -7.12
N LYS A 91 -11.00 -2.81 -6.52
CA LYS A 91 -11.14 -4.26 -6.56
C LYS A 91 -12.39 -4.73 -5.83
N ASP A 92 -12.68 -4.17 -4.67
CA ASP A 92 -13.87 -4.52 -3.89
C ASP A 92 -15.17 -4.11 -4.61
N ILE A 93 -15.19 -2.92 -5.24
CA ILE A 93 -16.32 -2.46 -6.06
C ILE A 93 -16.55 -3.44 -7.22
N ALA A 94 -15.50 -3.79 -7.97
CA ALA A 94 -15.64 -4.72 -9.10
C ALA A 94 -16.17 -6.10 -8.67
N MET A 95 -15.72 -6.60 -7.52
CA MET A 95 -16.24 -7.85 -6.94
C MET A 95 -17.73 -7.74 -6.58
N MET A 96 -18.11 -6.64 -5.90
CA MET A 96 -19.51 -6.40 -5.52
C MET A 96 -20.42 -6.22 -6.74
N GLU A 97 -19.95 -5.60 -7.82
CA GLU A 97 -20.72 -5.42 -9.06
C GLU A 97 -21.01 -6.77 -9.76
N GLU A 98 -20.04 -7.69 -9.81
CA GLU A 98 -20.26 -9.03 -10.37
C GLU A 98 -21.17 -9.89 -9.48
N GLU A 99 -21.04 -9.78 -8.16
CA GLU A 99 -21.97 -10.43 -7.22
C GLU A 99 -23.40 -9.91 -7.41
N LEU A 100 -23.58 -8.59 -7.51
CA LEU A 100 -24.87 -7.95 -7.72
C LEU A 100 -25.53 -8.46 -9.00
N LYS A 101 -24.78 -8.45 -10.12
CA LYS A 101 -25.23 -8.97 -11.41
C LYS A 101 -25.68 -10.42 -11.34
N THR A 102 -24.90 -11.27 -10.65
CA THR A 102 -25.24 -12.68 -10.45
C THR A 102 -26.54 -12.84 -9.66
N LYS A 103 -26.71 -12.11 -8.55
CA LYS A 103 -27.94 -12.15 -7.75
C LYS A 103 -29.15 -11.61 -8.50
N THR A 104 -29.01 -10.52 -9.26
CA THR A 104 -30.08 -9.97 -10.10
C THR A 104 -30.57 -11.00 -11.13
N ASN A 105 -29.65 -11.75 -11.75
CA ASN A 105 -30.02 -12.79 -12.70
C ASN A 105 -30.75 -13.96 -12.04
N LEU A 106 -30.36 -14.32 -10.81
CA LEU A 106 -31.03 -15.34 -10.03
C LEU A 106 -32.47 -14.92 -9.67
N ILE A 107 -32.64 -13.69 -9.19
CA ILE A 107 -33.96 -13.11 -8.88
C ILE A 107 -34.85 -13.16 -10.12
N LYS A 108 -34.37 -12.68 -11.27
CA LYS A 108 -35.12 -12.74 -12.54
C LYS A 108 -35.51 -14.15 -12.98
N LYS A 109 -34.71 -15.17 -12.65
CA LYS A 109 -35.08 -16.57 -12.92
C LYS A 109 -36.19 -17.03 -11.98
N GLN A 110 -36.08 -16.72 -10.70
CA GLN A 110 -37.07 -17.09 -9.69
C GLN A 110 -38.42 -16.40 -9.92
N GLU A 111 -38.42 -15.11 -10.27
CA GLU A 111 -39.63 -14.36 -10.62
C GLU A 111 -40.40 -15.01 -11.78
N ARG A 112 -39.69 -15.45 -12.82
CA ARG A 112 -40.30 -16.16 -13.96
C ARG A 112 -40.93 -17.49 -13.55
N LEU A 113 -40.27 -18.25 -12.69
CA LEU A 113 -40.82 -19.52 -12.18
C LEU A 113 -42.09 -19.26 -11.35
N ILE A 114 -42.07 -18.27 -10.46
CA ILE A 114 -43.22 -17.90 -9.63
C ILE A 114 -44.39 -17.45 -10.50
N GLN A 115 -44.14 -16.64 -11.52
CA GLN A 115 -45.18 -16.22 -12.48
C GLN A 115 -45.78 -17.41 -13.22
N GLY A 116 -44.94 -18.34 -13.70
CA GLY A 116 -45.39 -19.57 -14.33
C GLY A 116 -46.27 -20.42 -13.42
N TRP A 117 -45.86 -20.64 -12.16
CA TRP A 117 -46.66 -21.38 -11.19
C TRP A 117 -47.99 -20.70 -10.86
N ARG A 118 -48.01 -19.37 -10.76
CA ARG A 118 -49.25 -18.61 -10.55
C ARG A 118 -50.22 -18.78 -11.71
N GLN A 119 -49.73 -18.78 -12.95
CA GLN A 119 -50.55 -18.99 -14.12
C GLN A 119 -51.10 -20.41 -14.16
N GLU A 120 -50.26 -21.43 -13.96
CA GLU A 120 -50.69 -22.83 -13.94
C GLU A 120 -51.76 -23.09 -12.86
N LEU A 121 -51.56 -22.56 -11.65
CA LEU A 121 -52.55 -22.67 -10.57
C LEU A 121 -53.89 -22.03 -10.94
N LYS A 122 -53.85 -20.89 -11.64
CA LYS A 122 -55.05 -20.20 -12.10
C LYS A 122 -55.78 -21.03 -13.17
N ASP A 123 -55.04 -21.54 -14.16
CA ASP A 123 -55.60 -22.33 -15.25
C ASP A 123 -56.22 -23.64 -14.73
N GLN A 124 -55.55 -24.30 -13.78
CA GLN A 124 -56.08 -25.50 -13.08
C GLN A 124 -57.36 -25.18 -12.31
N LEU A 125 -57.41 -24.04 -11.60
CA LEU A 125 -58.59 -23.62 -10.84
C LEU A 125 -59.78 -23.33 -11.77
N GLU A 126 -59.55 -22.60 -12.87
CA GLU A 126 -60.58 -22.31 -13.88
C GLU A 126 -61.13 -23.61 -14.48
N LYS A 127 -60.24 -24.54 -14.85
CA LYS A 127 -60.64 -25.85 -15.37
C LYS A 127 -61.51 -26.61 -14.37
N HIS A 128 -61.07 -26.71 -13.11
CA HIS A 128 -61.85 -27.39 -12.07
C HIS A 128 -63.23 -26.75 -11.85
N ASN A 129 -63.32 -25.42 -11.89
CA ASN A 129 -64.59 -24.72 -11.72
C ASN A 129 -65.56 -25.02 -12.88
N THR A 130 -65.06 -25.03 -14.13
CA THR A 130 -65.89 -25.39 -15.30
C THR A 130 -66.35 -26.85 -15.28
N GLU A 131 -65.54 -27.76 -14.75
CA GLU A 131 -65.93 -29.16 -14.56
C GLU A 131 -67.01 -29.30 -13.48
N LEU A 132 -66.90 -28.55 -12.38
CA LEU A 132 -67.90 -28.53 -11.30
C LEU A 132 -69.25 -27.96 -11.76
N GLU A 133 -69.26 -26.92 -12.61
CA GLU A 133 -70.50 -26.36 -13.18
C GLU A 133 -71.23 -27.33 -14.12
N ARG A 134 -70.54 -28.39 -14.58
CA ARG A 134 -71.07 -29.38 -15.52
C ARG A 134 -71.76 -30.58 -14.85
N VAL A 135 -71.59 -30.75 -13.54
CA VAL A 135 -72.11 -31.87 -12.73
C VAL A 135 -73.36 -31.41 -11.97
#